data_AF-A0A838LPY2-F1
#
_entry.id   AF-A0A838LPY2-F1
#
_cell.length_a   1.000
_cell.length_b   1.000
_cell.length_c   1.000
_cell.angle_alpha   90.00
_cell.angle_beta   90.00
_cell.angle_gamma   90.00
#
_symmetry.space_group_name_H-M   'P 1'
#
loop_
_entity.id
_entity.type
_entity.pdbx_description
1 polymer ?
#
loop_
_entity_poly.entity_id
_entity_poly.type
_entity_poly.pdbx_seq_one_letter_code
_entity_poly.pdbx_strand_id
1 'polypeptide(L)'
;MSAVSRNRARALLALAVVTACLSLAPVRADAAPQEKVKICHRTNSRTNPYNQVNDSKDGVVSGHANHTGPIFGPDVEKWGNIVPPIDPGLPDGLNWTAEGRAILDNGCEMPPDPGPIPAAEIADAACSGATPSVSVTVSNDADATDPASFTIRVNGVAVQTVGPIAPGDSQTVTLAGVPEDRVAVVDVLADGEVVASRVVTADCTPGPPPVSIKAGFGCVGTTPQGTLQVTNNGTAPLSVVLQVDGEQIGPAVSVASGTTESRTIDASRWEDQTATARVLVDGVVVATYTVTPDCQHPVARPAARIGGAVCPPLRTTVTLANDGDPASTVVFFIRVNDRPVQRSAALYGGDATTIVVDLARFEGRSAHVEAGYDDTVLIDRTIRVRCPADTGGDTGTYAGGGTGGDSAGGGSDTGGGSGGGGAGGEIADEAALPSVGSGVPSGGVLLGAGLLAAGAVLTLAGLRTGRPGRR
;
A
#
# COMPACT_ATOMS: atom_id res chain seq x y z
N MET A 1 -67.22 107.75 -1.99
CA MET A 1 -67.87 106.75 -1.13
C MET A 1 -66.77 106.11 -0.30
N SER A 2 -66.48 106.64 0.90
CA SER A 2 -67.11 106.26 2.19
C SER A 2 -66.63 104.85 2.61
N ALA A 3 -66.09 104.54 3.79
CA ALA A 3 -66.07 105.18 5.13
C ALA A 3 -64.88 104.54 5.91
N VAL A 4 -64.04 105.27 6.67
CA VAL A 4 -64.22 105.74 8.07
C VAL A 4 -64.45 104.62 9.10
N SER A 5 -63.51 104.45 10.05
CA SER A 5 -63.77 104.36 11.51
C SER A 5 -62.46 104.01 12.28
N ARG A 6 -61.58 104.99 12.51
CA ARG A 6 -61.18 105.56 13.82
C ARG A 6 -61.90 104.99 15.07
N ASN A 7 -61.11 104.47 16.01
CA ASN A 7 -61.39 104.64 17.44
C ASN A 7 -60.13 105.10 18.20
N ARG A 8 -60.38 106.09 19.07
CA ARG A 8 -59.45 106.96 19.80
C ARG A 8 -58.98 106.28 21.10
N ALA A 9 -57.68 106.33 21.41
CA ALA A 9 -57.03 107.25 22.36
C ALA A 9 -57.24 106.96 23.87
N ARG A 10 -56.11 106.83 24.59
CA ARG A 10 -55.72 107.48 25.86
C ARG A 10 -54.27 107.06 26.17
N ALA A 11 -53.32 108.00 26.17
CA ALA A 11 -52.76 108.67 27.35
C ALA A 11 -51.83 107.76 28.19
N LEU A 12 -50.66 108.14 28.70
CA LEU A 12 -49.78 109.32 28.66
C LEU A 12 -48.49 108.86 29.40
N LEU A 13 -47.40 109.60 29.18
CA LEU A 13 -46.33 109.91 30.16
C LEU A 13 -45.05 109.04 30.28
N ALA A 14 -43.91 109.73 30.09
CA ALA A 14 -42.54 109.48 30.57
C ALA A 14 -41.82 108.23 30.01
N LEU A 15 -40.55 108.21 29.65
CA LEU A 15 -39.38 108.90 30.22
C LEU A 15 -38.28 108.95 29.13
N ALA A 16 -37.61 110.09 29.02
CA ALA A 16 -36.40 110.23 28.21
C ALA A 16 -35.24 109.45 28.83
N VAL A 17 -34.67 108.48 28.10
CA VAL A 17 -33.30 108.01 28.30
C VAL A 17 -32.64 107.96 26.93
N VAL A 18 -31.70 108.87 26.72
CA VAL A 18 -30.78 108.89 25.59
C VAL A 18 -29.82 107.71 25.77
N THR A 19 -30.07 106.61 25.06
CA THR A 19 -29.11 105.51 24.92
C THR A 19 -28.66 105.47 23.47
N ALA A 20 -27.48 106.00 23.19
CA ALA A 20 -26.78 105.77 21.95
C ALA A 20 -26.32 104.29 21.92
N CYS A 21 -27.22 103.39 21.55
CA CYS A 21 -26.84 102.03 21.14
C CYS A 21 -26.27 102.11 19.74
N LEU A 22 -24.93 102.09 19.67
CA LEU A 22 -24.18 101.80 18.46
C LEU A 22 -24.65 100.42 17.95
N SER A 23 -25.51 100.41 16.94
CA SER A 23 -25.99 99.20 16.26
C SER A 23 -24.84 98.58 15.48
N LEU A 24 -24.01 97.80 16.18
CA LEU A 24 -23.20 96.74 15.58
C LEU A 24 -24.17 95.74 14.97
N ALA A 25 -24.51 95.93 13.69
CA ALA A 25 -25.08 94.85 12.91
C ALA A 25 -24.09 93.67 12.99
N PRO A 26 -24.51 92.46 13.41
CA PRO A 26 -23.63 91.32 13.35
C PRO A 26 -23.22 91.15 11.88
N VAL A 27 -21.93 91.35 11.60
CA VAL A 27 -21.34 90.84 10.36
C VAL A 27 -21.61 89.36 10.40
N ARG A 28 -22.53 88.88 9.57
CA ARG A 28 -22.68 87.45 9.34
C ARG A 28 -21.33 87.00 8.82
N ALA A 29 -20.58 86.29 9.65
CA ALA A 29 -19.46 85.51 9.20
C ALA A 29 -20.08 84.48 8.25
N ASP A 30 -20.07 84.78 6.95
CA ASP A 30 -20.33 83.76 5.94
C ASP A 30 -19.30 82.67 6.20
N ALA A 31 -19.78 81.54 6.71
CA ALA A 31 -18.94 80.39 6.94
C ALA A 31 -18.21 80.11 5.62
N ALA A 32 -16.88 80.07 5.68
CA ALA A 32 -16.07 79.80 4.51
C ALA A 32 -16.61 78.53 3.82
N PRO A 33 -16.65 78.49 2.48
CA PRO A 33 -17.14 77.33 1.75
C PRO A 33 -16.43 76.07 2.25
N GLN A 34 -17.19 75.18 2.89
CA GLN A 34 -16.64 73.93 3.40
C GLN A 34 -16.24 73.05 2.22
N GLU A 35 -15.02 72.52 2.26
CA GLU A 35 -14.54 71.60 1.23
C GLU A 35 -15.38 70.32 1.27
N LYS A 36 -15.94 69.96 0.11
CA LYS A 36 -16.80 68.78 -0.01
C LYS A 36 -16.04 67.59 -0.59
N VAL A 37 -16.37 66.41 -0.11
CA VAL A 37 -15.79 65.13 -0.52
C VAL A 37 -16.91 64.21 -1.00
N LYS A 38 -16.68 63.56 -2.14
CA LYS A 38 -17.56 62.51 -2.64
C LYS A 38 -17.26 61.19 -1.93
N ILE A 39 -18.30 60.52 -1.48
CA ILE A 39 -18.23 59.21 -0.82
C ILE A 39 -19.31 58.27 -1.37
N CYS A 40 -19.13 56.96 -1.17
CA CYS A 40 -20.22 56.00 -1.26
C CYS A 40 -20.71 55.67 0.14
N HIS A 41 -21.88 56.21 0.46
CA HIS A 41 -22.54 55.95 1.73
C HIS A 41 -23.25 54.61 1.66
N ARG A 42 -22.91 53.68 2.56
CA ARG A 42 -23.59 52.40 2.67
C ARG A 42 -25.08 52.61 2.94
N THR A 43 -25.90 51.80 2.31
CA THR A 43 -27.33 51.69 2.64
C THR A 43 -27.58 50.42 3.46
N ASN A 44 -28.85 50.11 3.74
CA ASN A 44 -29.24 48.79 4.26
C ASN A 44 -29.94 47.95 3.17
N SER A 45 -29.80 48.30 1.89
CA SER A 45 -30.46 47.61 0.76
C SER A 45 -29.45 46.79 -0.02
N ARG A 46 -29.67 45.48 -0.14
CA ARG A 46 -28.80 44.62 -0.98
C ARG A 46 -28.94 44.92 -2.48
N THR A 47 -30.08 45.45 -2.91
CA THR A 47 -30.32 45.82 -4.32
C THR A 47 -29.83 47.23 -4.68
N ASN A 48 -29.44 48.03 -3.68
CA ASN A 48 -28.82 49.33 -3.87
C ASN A 48 -27.87 49.61 -2.70
N PRO A 49 -26.70 48.95 -2.64
CA PRO A 49 -25.87 48.91 -1.44
C PRO A 49 -25.19 50.24 -1.11
N TYR A 50 -25.05 51.13 -2.10
CA TYR A 50 -24.40 52.41 -1.91
C TYR A 50 -25.20 53.55 -2.54
N ASN A 51 -25.21 54.71 -1.88
CA ASN A 51 -25.66 55.96 -2.46
C ASN A 51 -24.49 56.95 -2.49
N GLN A 52 -24.31 57.62 -3.62
CA GLN A 52 -23.30 58.67 -3.71
C GLN A 52 -23.74 59.91 -2.93
N VAL A 53 -22.86 60.41 -2.06
CA VAL A 53 -23.08 61.62 -1.25
C VAL A 53 -21.91 62.57 -1.44
N ASN A 54 -22.20 63.87 -1.43
CA ASN A 54 -21.19 64.93 -1.51
C ASN A 54 -21.35 65.89 -0.32
N ASP A 55 -20.60 65.64 0.74
CA ASP A 55 -20.70 66.33 2.03
C ASP A 55 -19.38 66.99 2.43
N SER A 56 -19.42 67.91 3.39
CA SER A 56 -18.23 68.54 3.98
C SER A 56 -17.28 67.52 4.62
N LYS A 57 -15.98 67.80 4.60
CA LYS A 57 -14.95 66.96 5.27
C LYS A 57 -15.32 66.66 6.73
N ASP A 58 -15.69 67.68 7.50
CA ASP A 58 -16.07 67.55 8.90
C ASP A 58 -17.35 66.69 9.08
N GLY A 59 -18.32 66.86 8.18
CA GLY A 59 -19.53 66.03 8.15
C GLY A 59 -19.23 64.56 7.89
N VAL A 60 -18.29 64.27 6.97
CA VAL A 60 -17.85 62.90 6.70
C VAL A 60 -17.11 62.31 7.90
N VAL A 61 -16.16 63.03 8.48
CA VAL A 61 -15.40 62.53 9.64
C VAL A 61 -16.33 62.27 10.85
N SER A 62 -17.24 63.20 11.16
CA SER A 62 -18.11 63.08 12.34
C SER A 62 -19.27 62.10 12.14
N GLY A 63 -19.84 62.03 10.94
CA GLY A 63 -21.04 61.22 10.65
C GLY A 63 -20.76 59.84 10.09
N HIS A 64 -19.57 59.60 9.50
CA HIS A 64 -19.31 58.39 8.73
C HIS A 64 -18.11 57.56 9.19
N ALA A 65 -17.26 58.05 10.10
CA ALA A 65 -16.10 57.29 10.59
C ALA A 65 -16.46 55.95 11.23
N ASN A 66 -17.67 55.83 11.80
CA ASN A 66 -18.16 54.60 12.45
C ASN A 66 -18.91 53.66 11.49
N HIS A 67 -19.07 54.02 10.21
CA HIS A 67 -19.68 53.16 9.19
C HIS A 67 -18.65 52.22 8.59
N THR A 68 -18.08 51.39 9.46
CA THR A 68 -17.04 50.41 9.14
C THR A 68 -17.64 49.08 8.70
N GLY A 69 -16.78 48.18 8.21
CA GLY A 69 -17.17 46.89 7.62
C GLY A 69 -16.54 46.72 6.23
N PRO A 70 -16.61 45.51 5.64
CA PRO A 70 -16.07 45.24 4.31
C PRO A 70 -16.86 45.98 3.22
N ILE A 71 -16.39 45.93 1.98
CA ILE A 71 -17.20 46.30 0.81
C ILE A 71 -18.38 45.32 0.68
N PHE A 72 -19.50 45.79 0.12
CA PHE A 72 -20.66 44.94 -0.14
C PHE A 72 -20.33 43.73 -1.01
N GLY A 73 -20.87 42.56 -0.66
CA GLY A 73 -20.70 41.30 -1.40
C GLY A 73 -21.78 40.27 -1.06
N PRO A 74 -21.81 39.12 -1.77
CA PRO A 74 -22.83 38.08 -1.60
C PRO A 74 -22.92 37.57 -0.15
N ASP A 75 -21.78 37.33 0.50
CA ASP A 75 -21.72 36.79 1.87
C ASP A 75 -21.60 37.87 2.97
N VAL A 76 -21.77 39.15 2.62
CA VAL A 76 -21.62 40.27 3.54
C VAL A 76 -22.99 40.74 4.04
N GLU A 77 -23.33 40.44 5.29
CA GLU A 77 -24.58 40.89 5.91
C GLU A 77 -24.60 42.41 6.20
N LYS A 78 -23.44 42.98 6.54
CA LYS A 78 -23.25 44.41 6.81
C LYS A 78 -21.93 44.87 6.21
N TRP A 79 -21.99 45.95 5.43
CA TRP A 79 -20.84 46.55 4.76
C TRP A 79 -20.53 47.94 5.31
N GLY A 80 -19.35 48.46 5.02
CA GLY A 80 -18.89 49.80 5.39
C GLY A 80 -19.06 50.82 4.26
N ASN A 81 -18.87 52.10 4.57
CA ASN A 81 -18.76 53.16 3.57
C ASN A 81 -17.47 53.01 2.74
N ILE A 82 -17.46 53.64 1.56
CA ILE A 82 -16.24 53.87 0.80
C ILE A 82 -15.95 55.37 0.86
N VAL A 83 -14.85 55.72 1.53
CA VAL A 83 -14.47 57.10 1.84
C VAL A 83 -12.99 57.29 1.47
N PRO A 84 -12.63 58.28 0.65
CA PRO A 84 -11.23 58.61 0.42
C PRO A 84 -10.54 59.10 1.70
N PRO A 85 -9.20 59.09 1.76
CA PRO A 85 -8.43 59.76 2.78
C PRO A 85 -8.87 61.21 3.02
N ILE A 86 -9.09 61.58 4.28
CA ILE A 86 -9.43 62.94 4.73
C ILE A 86 -8.50 63.32 5.89
N ASP A 87 -7.80 64.44 5.74
CA ASP A 87 -6.95 65.04 6.77
C ASP A 87 -7.56 66.36 7.28
N PRO A 88 -7.75 66.54 8.61
CA PRO A 88 -7.58 65.56 9.68
C PRO A 88 -8.79 64.62 9.87
N GLY A 89 -8.55 63.42 10.40
CA GLY A 89 -9.60 62.57 11.00
C GLY A 89 -9.79 61.19 10.38
N LEU A 90 -9.56 61.01 9.07
CA LEU A 90 -9.65 59.73 8.36
C LEU A 90 -8.47 59.57 7.39
N PRO A 91 -7.21 59.52 7.87
CA PRO A 91 -6.03 59.58 7.02
C PRO A 91 -5.91 58.42 6.02
N ASP A 92 -6.51 57.26 6.33
CA ASP A 92 -6.53 56.08 5.45
C ASP A 92 -7.86 55.91 4.69
N GLY A 93 -8.84 56.77 4.97
CA GLY A 93 -10.21 56.62 4.47
C GLY A 93 -10.94 55.41 5.07
N LEU A 94 -11.98 54.95 4.39
CA LEU A 94 -12.72 53.70 4.69
C LEU A 94 -12.88 52.91 3.39
N ASN A 95 -12.58 51.61 3.42
CA ASN A 95 -12.60 50.73 2.24
C ASN A 95 -11.90 51.34 1.01
N TRP A 96 -10.81 52.09 1.23
CA TRP A 96 -10.09 52.79 0.16
C TRP A 96 -9.12 51.88 -0.62
N THR A 97 -9.57 50.66 -0.91
CA THR A 97 -8.87 49.66 -1.73
C THR A 97 -9.01 49.98 -3.22
N ALA A 98 -8.38 49.18 -4.10
CA ALA A 98 -8.58 49.32 -5.54
C ALA A 98 -10.05 49.14 -5.96
N GLU A 99 -10.73 48.17 -5.35
CA GLU A 99 -12.15 47.90 -5.54
C GLU A 99 -13.02 49.08 -5.07
N GLY A 100 -12.77 49.60 -3.86
CA GLY A 100 -13.54 50.74 -3.36
C GLY A 100 -13.41 51.99 -4.23
N ARG A 101 -12.20 52.27 -4.73
CA ARG A 101 -11.99 53.35 -5.70
C ARG A 101 -12.78 53.13 -6.99
N ALA A 102 -12.77 51.91 -7.54
CA ALA A 102 -13.53 51.59 -8.73
C ALA A 102 -15.05 51.81 -8.54
N ILE A 103 -15.61 51.41 -7.38
CA ILE A 103 -17.02 51.65 -7.06
C ILE A 103 -17.32 53.15 -6.95
N LEU A 104 -16.46 53.93 -6.27
CA LEU A 104 -16.66 55.38 -6.15
C LEU A 104 -16.56 56.09 -7.51
N ASP A 105 -15.60 55.70 -8.34
CA ASP A 105 -15.40 56.23 -9.69
C ASP A 105 -16.56 55.84 -10.62
N ASN A 106 -17.17 54.67 -10.39
CA ASN A 106 -18.39 54.21 -11.06
C ASN A 106 -19.69 54.78 -10.43
N GLY A 107 -19.63 55.94 -9.78
CA GLY A 107 -20.83 56.61 -9.25
C GLY A 107 -21.51 55.89 -8.09
N CYS A 108 -20.77 55.04 -7.36
CA CYS A 108 -21.28 54.16 -6.32
C CYS A 108 -22.21 53.04 -6.81
N GLU A 109 -22.22 52.77 -8.12
CA GLU A 109 -22.87 51.58 -8.66
C GLU A 109 -21.92 50.38 -8.50
N MET A 110 -22.43 49.31 -7.89
CA MET A 110 -21.69 48.05 -7.86
C MET A 110 -21.50 47.57 -9.29
N PRO A 111 -20.29 47.11 -9.66
CA PRO A 111 -20.13 46.30 -10.86
C PRO A 111 -21.17 45.17 -10.84
N PRO A 112 -21.73 44.79 -12.01
CA PRO A 112 -22.57 43.61 -12.07
C PRO A 112 -21.82 42.45 -11.43
N ASP A 113 -22.51 41.72 -10.55
CA ASP A 113 -21.97 40.47 -10.04
C ASP A 113 -21.70 39.58 -11.27
N PRO A 114 -20.44 39.13 -11.50
CA PRO A 114 -20.15 38.21 -12.61
C PRO A 114 -20.97 36.91 -12.48
N GLY A 115 -21.58 36.70 -11.32
CA GLY A 115 -22.39 35.54 -11.02
C GLY A 115 -21.51 34.39 -10.54
N PRO A 116 -22.05 33.18 -10.46
CA PRO A 116 -21.30 32.01 -10.03
C PRO A 116 -20.14 31.75 -10.98
N ILE A 117 -18.99 31.34 -10.41
CA ILE A 117 -17.81 30.99 -11.19
C ILE A 117 -18.16 29.80 -12.10
N PRO A 118 -17.79 29.83 -13.40
CA PRO A 118 -18.04 28.73 -14.31
C PRO A 118 -17.41 27.42 -13.81
N ALA A 119 -18.09 26.29 -14.02
CA ALA A 119 -17.67 24.99 -13.53
C ALA A 119 -17.14 24.09 -14.67
N ALA A 120 -16.33 23.10 -14.30
CA ALA A 120 -15.83 22.09 -15.23
C ALA A 120 -15.75 20.71 -14.58
N GLU A 121 -16.00 19.67 -15.37
CA GLU A 121 -15.87 18.26 -15.02
C GLU A 121 -14.92 17.58 -16.01
N ILE A 122 -13.96 16.82 -15.48
CA ILE A 122 -12.99 16.06 -16.28
C ILE A 122 -13.28 14.58 -16.06
N ALA A 123 -13.63 13.84 -17.11
CA ALA A 123 -13.90 12.41 -17.02
C ALA A 123 -12.61 11.57 -16.85
N ASP A 124 -12.77 10.29 -16.54
CA ASP A 124 -11.67 9.33 -16.65
C ASP A 124 -11.20 9.17 -18.10
N ALA A 125 -9.94 8.76 -18.26
CA ALA A 125 -9.42 8.42 -19.58
C ALA A 125 -10.15 7.19 -20.12
N ALA A 126 -10.61 7.28 -21.37
CA ALA A 126 -11.20 6.19 -22.12
C ALA A 126 -10.28 5.80 -23.29
N CYS A 127 -10.30 4.54 -23.69
CA CYS A 127 -9.50 4.06 -24.81
C CYS A 127 -10.40 3.70 -25.98
N SER A 128 -10.08 4.23 -27.17
CA SER A 128 -10.64 3.78 -28.44
C SER A 128 -9.51 3.09 -29.23
N GLY A 129 -9.42 1.76 -29.09
CA GLY A 129 -8.23 1.03 -29.49
C GLY A 129 -7.02 1.45 -28.66
N ALA A 130 -5.87 1.70 -29.30
CA ALA A 130 -4.64 2.16 -28.66
C ALA A 130 -4.58 3.69 -28.46
N THR A 131 -5.66 4.42 -28.75
CA THR A 131 -5.69 5.88 -28.61
C THR A 131 -6.48 6.27 -27.37
N PRO A 132 -5.83 6.78 -26.32
CA PRO A 132 -6.52 7.33 -25.17
C PRO A 132 -7.18 8.68 -25.50
N SER A 133 -8.33 8.91 -24.88
CA SER A 133 -9.04 10.17 -24.91
C SER A 133 -9.62 10.52 -23.55
N VAL A 134 -9.82 11.81 -23.30
CA VAL A 134 -10.44 12.31 -22.07
C VAL A 134 -11.54 13.28 -22.48
N SER A 135 -12.74 13.09 -21.94
CA SER A 135 -13.85 14.03 -22.12
C SER A 135 -13.82 15.08 -21.03
N VAL A 136 -13.93 16.34 -21.42
CA VAL A 136 -14.02 17.50 -20.52
C VAL A 136 -15.34 18.21 -20.79
N THR A 137 -16.17 18.36 -19.77
CA THR A 137 -17.41 19.13 -19.84
C THR A 137 -17.22 20.43 -19.09
N VAL A 138 -17.50 21.55 -19.75
CA VAL A 138 -17.47 22.88 -19.15
C VAL A 138 -18.90 23.44 -19.14
N SER A 139 -19.27 24.17 -18.09
CA SER A 139 -20.61 24.73 -17.92
C SER A 139 -20.53 26.14 -17.36
N ASN A 140 -21.35 27.03 -17.92
CA ASN A 140 -21.56 28.36 -17.36
C ASN A 140 -22.85 28.34 -16.52
N ASP A 141 -22.82 28.92 -15.34
CA ASP A 141 -23.97 28.91 -14.44
C ASP A 141 -25.15 29.68 -15.08
N ALA A 142 -26.38 29.28 -14.77
CA ALA A 142 -27.57 29.96 -15.27
C ALA A 142 -27.72 31.38 -14.69
N ASP A 143 -27.18 31.63 -13.50
CA ASP A 143 -27.18 32.92 -12.83
C ASP A 143 -25.99 33.82 -13.25
N ALA A 144 -25.11 33.33 -14.13
CA ALA A 144 -24.02 34.14 -14.68
C ALA A 144 -24.58 35.28 -15.55
N THR A 145 -23.92 36.44 -15.49
CA THR A 145 -24.36 37.63 -16.23
C THR A 145 -23.69 37.73 -17.61
N ASP A 146 -22.53 37.11 -17.79
CA ASP A 146 -21.73 37.13 -19.01
C ASP A 146 -21.39 35.71 -19.53
N PRO A 147 -21.14 35.55 -20.85
CA PRO A 147 -20.64 34.29 -21.39
C PRO A 147 -19.21 33.96 -20.91
N ALA A 148 -18.96 32.70 -20.61
CA ALA A 148 -17.66 32.22 -20.12
C ALA A 148 -16.81 31.59 -21.24
N SER A 149 -15.48 31.72 -21.15
CA SER A 149 -14.54 30.99 -22.01
C SER A 149 -13.54 30.20 -21.19
N PHE A 150 -13.20 29.01 -21.66
CA PHE A 150 -12.36 28.05 -20.94
C PHE A 150 -11.10 27.72 -21.74
N THR A 151 -9.97 27.58 -21.06
CA THR A 151 -8.73 27.05 -21.63
C THR A 151 -8.39 25.74 -20.96
N ILE A 152 -8.27 24.68 -21.76
CA ILE A 152 -7.87 23.36 -21.29
C ILE A 152 -6.37 23.19 -21.52
N ARG A 153 -5.65 22.81 -20.46
CA ARG A 153 -4.22 22.51 -20.50
C ARG A 153 -3.98 21.05 -20.17
N VAL A 154 -3.00 20.45 -20.85
CA VAL A 154 -2.47 19.13 -20.54
C VAL A 154 -0.99 19.30 -20.19
N ASN A 155 -0.61 18.92 -18.97
CA ASN A 155 0.74 19.10 -18.44
C ASN A 155 1.24 20.56 -18.57
N GLY A 156 0.35 21.52 -18.27
CA GLY A 156 0.63 22.95 -18.34
C GLY A 156 0.63 23.56 -19.74
N VAL A 157 0.48 22.78 -20.81
CA VAL A 157 0.40 23.27 -22.20
C VAL A 157 -1.06 23.43 -22.61
N ALA A 158 -1.45 24.61 -23.10
CA ALA A 158 -2.79 24.84 -23.63
C ALA A 158 -3.01 24.01 -24.89
N VAL A 159 -4.02 23.12 -24.84
CA VAL A 159 -4.36 22.21 -25.94
C VAL A 159 -5.66 22.61 -26.63
N GLN A 160 -6.59 23.25 -25.92
CA GLN A 160 -7.89 23.62 -26.46
C GLN A 160 -8.48 24.83 -25.72
N THR A 161 -9.26 25.63 -26.44
CA THR A 161 -10.11 26.69 -25.88
C THR A 161 -11.56 26.39 -26.23
N VAL A 162 -12.47 26.54 -25.27
CA VAL A 162 -13.91 26.25 -25.40
C VAL A 162 -14.70 27.51 -25.03
N GLY A 163 -15.68 27.90 -25.84
CA GLY A 163 -16.53 29.06 -25.61
C GLY A 163 -16.48 30.12 -26.73
N PRO A 164 -17.23 31.23 -26.58
CA PRO A 164 -17.99 31.60 -25.37
C PRO A 164 -19.20 30.70 -25.12
N ILE A 165 -19.46 30.34 -23.86
CA ILE A 165 -20.61 29.55 -23.39
C ILE A 165 -21.58 30.49 -22.68
N ALA A 166 -22.81 30.58 -23.18
CA ALA A 166 -23.83 31.45 -22.58
C ALA A 166 -24.25 30.96 -21.17
N PRO A 167 -24.75 31.85 -20.30
CA PRO A 167 -25.29 31.45 -19.00
C PRO A 167 -26.32 30.31 -19.11
N GLY A 168 -26.13 29.26 -18.31
CA GLY A 168 -26.98 28.07 -18.28
C GLY A 168 -26.65 26.99 -19.32
N ASP A 169 -25.71 27.26 -20.24
CA ASP A 169 -25.27 26.28 -21.23
C ASP A 169 -24.05 25.47 -20.76
N SER A 170 -23.83 24.33 -21.43
CA SER A 170 -22.65 23.49 -21.24
C SER A 170 -22.14 22.94 -22.57
N GLN A 171 -20.86 22.60 -22.60
CA GLN A 171 -20.22 22.00 -23.77
C GLN A 171 -19.23 20.91 -23.34
N THR A 172 -19.27 19.76 -24.01
CA THR A 172 -18.30 18.68 -23.84
C THR A 172 -17.34 18.64 -25.02
N VAL A 173 -16.05 18.52 -24.73
CA VAL A 173 -14.98 18.31 -25.71
C VAL A 173 -14.20 17.05 -25.38
N THR A 174 -13.77 16.32 -26.41
CA THR A 174 -12.93 15.14 -26.25
C THR A 174 -11.50 15.48 -26.65
N LEU A 175 -10.59 15.40 -25.68
CA LEU A 175 -9.16 15.58 -25.90
C LEU A 175 -8.57 14.26 -26.42
N ALA A 176 -7.91 14.31 -27.57
CA ALA A 176 -7.07 13.22 -28.07
C ALA A 176 -5.61 13.45 -27.67
N GLY A 177 -4.82 12.37 -27.60
CA GLY A 177 -3.37 12.48 -27.41
C GLY A 177 -2.91 12.64 -25.96
N VAL A 178 -3.72 12.19 -24.99
CA VAL A 178 -3.23 11.93 -23.63
C VAL A 178 -2.14 10.86 -23.72
N PRO A 179 -0.98 10.99 -23.07
CA PRO A 179 0.07 10.00 -23.22
C PRO A 179 -0.34 8.66 -22.59
N GLU A 180 -0.25 7.57 -23.35
CA GLU A 180 -0.42 6.19 -22.88
C GLU A 180 0.68 5.82 -21.87
N ASP A 181 0.31 5.03 -20.86
CA ASP A 181 1.18 4.57 -19.76
C ASP A 181 1.90 5.68 -19.00
N ARG A 182 1.37 6.90 -19.09
CA ARG A 182 1.91 8.06 -18.40
C ARG A 182 0.81 8.82 -17.70
N VAL A 183 1.22 9.46 -16.62
CA VAL A 183 0.38 10.38 -15.89
C VAL A 183 0.30 11.70 -16.65
N ALA A 184 -0.90 12.21 -16.85
CA ALA A 184 -1.15 13.55 -17.37
C ALA A 184 -1.99 14.35 -16.37
N VAL A 185 -1.65 15.63 -16.22
CA VAL A 185 -2.47 16.59 -15.46
C VAL A 185 -3.30 17.38 -16.46
N VAL A 186 -4.62 17.32 -16.31
CA VAL A 186 -5.57 18.10 -17.11
C VAL A 186 -6.10 19.23 -16.24
N ASP A 187 -5.81 20.47 -16.64
CA ASP A 187 -6.32 21.67 -15.98
C ASP A 187 -7.33 22.35 -16.90
N VAL A 188 -8.43 22.85 -16.32
CA VAL A 188 -9.40 23.69 -17.00
C VAL A 188 -9.39 25.06 -16.33
N LEU A 189 -9.14 26.10 -17.11
CA LEU A 189 -9.05 27.47 -16.64
C LEU A 189 -10.22 28.31 -17.18
N ALA A 190 -10.87 29.10 -16.33
CA ALA A 190 -11.79 30.16 -16.71
C ALA A 190 -11.18 31.50 -16.27
N ASP A 191 -11.11 32.48 -17.18
CA ASP A 191 -10.51 33.80 -16.94
C ASP A 191 -9.09 33.77 -16.33
N GLY A 192 -8.35 32.70 -16.60
CA GLY A 192 -6.97 32.49 -16.13
C GLY A 192 -6.86 31.79 -14.77
N GLU A 193 -7.98 31.49 -14.10
CA GLU A 193 -8.02 30.73 -12.85
C GLU A 193 -8.41 29.27 -13.09
N VAL A 194 -7.80 28.33 -12.35
CA VAL A 194 -8.09 26.88 -12.48
C VAL A 194 -9.41 26.54 -11.79
N VAL A 195 -10.41 26.18 -12.58
CA VAL A 195 -11.75 25.78 -12.08
C VAL A 195 -11.91 24.27 -11.92
N ALA A 196 -11.08 23.47 -12.61
CA ALA A 196 -10.97 22.03 -12.38
C ALA A 196 -9.56 21.54 -12.72
N SER A 197 -9.07 20.57 -11.95
CA SER A 197 -7.78 19.90 -12.20
C SER A 197 -7.93 18.42 -11.88
N ARG A 198 -7.52 17.56 -12.81
CA ARG A 198 -7.54 16.10 -12.63
C ARG A 198 -6.26 15.46 -13.15
N VAL A 199 -5.74 14.52 -12.37
CA VAL A 199 -4.68 13.61 -12.80
C VAL A 199 -5.34 12.42 -13.49
N VAL A 200 -4.98 12.18 -14.74
CA VAL A 200 -5.47 11.05 -15.55
C VAL A 200 -4.30 10.14 -15.93
N THR A 201 -4.54 8.84 -15.88
CA THR A 201 -3.62 7.82 -16.39
C THR A 201 -4.42 6.98 -17.37
N ALA A 202 -3.92 6.85 -18.59
CA ALA A 202 -4.54 6.00 -19.59
C ALA A 202 -3.65 4.77 -19.81
N ASP A 203 -4.23 3.59 -19.62
CA ASP A 203 -3.65 2.31 -20.02
C ASP A 203 -4.55 1.76 -21.13
N CYS A 204 -4.12 1.97 -22.38
CA CYS A 204 -4.82 1.45 -23.54
C CYS A 204 -4.25 0.11 -24.01
N THR A 205 -3.29 -0.44 -23.26
CA THR A 205 -2.90 -1.83 -23.43
C THR A 205 -4.14 -2.66 -23.12
N PRO A 206 -4.61 -3.51 -24.06
CA PRO A 206 -5.67 -4.44 -23.74
C PRO A 206 -5.23 -5.23 -22.52
N GLY A 207 -6.00 -5.15 -21.44
CA GLY A 207 -5.76 -5.99 -20.27
C GLY A 207 -5.66 -7.46 -20.70
N PRO A 208 -5.00 -8.32 -19.90
CA PRO A 208 -4.87 -9.73 -20.25
C PRO A 208 -6.26 -10.28 -20.60
N PRO A 209 -6.38 -11.06 -21.69
CA PRO A 209 -7.67 -11.57 -22.12
C PRO A 209 -8.39 -12.25 -20.95
N PRO A 210 -9.69 -12.02 -20.76
CA PRO A 210 -10.41 -12.56 -19.60
C PRO A 210 -10.50 -14.08 -19.71
N VAL A 211 -9.58 -14.79 -19.06
CA VAL A 211 -9.48 -16.24 -19.06
C VAL A 211 -9.46 -16.80 -17.65
N SER A 212 -10.06 -17.97 -17.46
CA SER A 212 -9.85 -18.79 -16.27
C SER A 212 -8.97 -19.96 -16.64
N ILE A 213 -7.87 -20.15 -15.91
CA ILE A 213 -6.91 -21.23 -16.16
C ILE A 213 -6.88 -22.16 -14.96
N LYS A 214 -7.04 -23.46 -15.23
CA LYS A 214 -6.76 -24.52 -14.27
C LYS A 214 -5.71 -25.44 -14.88
N ALA A 215 -4.53 -25.45 -14.27
CA ALA A 215 -3.45 -26.34 -14.67
C ALA A 215 -3.05 -27.23 -13.48
N GLY A 216 -2.63 -28.44 -13.77
CA GLY A 216 -2.11 -29.37 -12.77
C GLY A 216 -1.20 -30.40 -13.42
N PHE A 217 -0.15 -30.77 -12.70
CA PHE A 217 0.77 -31.83 -13.11
C PHE A 217 0.69 -32.95 -12.08
N GLY A 218 0.73 -34.19 -12.55
CA GLY A 218 0.67 -35.36 -11.69
C GLY A 218 1.03 -36.62 -12.47
N CYS A 219 0.79 -37.76 -11.86
CA CYS A 219 1.10 -39.06 -12.45
C CYS A 219 -0.20 -39.78 -12.81
N VAL A 220 -0.26 -40.29 -14.04
CA VAL A 220 -1.30 -41.24 -14.45
C VAL A 220 -0.61 -42.60 -14.57
N GLY A 221 -0.70 -43.40 -13.50
CA GLY A 221 0.16 -44.56 -13.32
C GLY A 221 1.60 -44.12 -13.05
N THR A 222 2.54 -44.60 -13.86
CA THR A 222 3.97 -44.25 -13.78
C THR A 222 4.37 -43.17 -14.80
N THR A 223 3.42 -42.59 -15.53
CA THR A 223 3.72 -41.60 -16.57
C THR A 223 3.36 -40.20 -16.07
N PRO A 224 4.33 -39.27 -16.04
CA PRO A 224 4.06 -37.86 -15.82
C PRO A 224 3.09 -37.28 -16.84
N GLN A 225 2.00 -36.68 -16.36
CA GLN A 225 1.03 -35.97 -17.20
C GLN A 225 0.65 -34.62 -16.61
N GLY A 226 0.60 -33.62 -17.47
CA GLY A 226 -0.01 -32.32 -17.19
C GLY A 226 -1.43 -32.26 -17.73
N THR A 227 -2.28 -31.48 -17.07
CA THR A 227 -3.59 -31.06 -17.59
C THR A 227 -3.62 -29.54 -17.61
N LEU A 228 -4.12 -28.98 -18.71
CA LEU A 228 -4.38 -27.56 -18.87
C LEU A 228 -5.83 -27.40 -19.31
N GLN A 229 -6.62 -26.70 -18.51
CA GLN A 229 -7.98 -26.31 -18.82
C GLN A 229 -8.05 -24.78 -18.90
N VAL A 230 -8.55 -24.27 -20.02
CA VAL A 230 -8.70 -22.83 -20.25
C VAL A 230 -10.14 -22.53 -20.61
N THR A 231 -10.75 -21.63 -19.85
CA THR A 231 -12.08 -21.08 -20.13
C THR A 231 -11.92 -19.66 -20.66
N ASN A 232 -12.48 -19.38 -21.83
CA ASN A 232 -12.52 -18.05 -22.41
C ASN A 232 -13.78 -17.32 -21.92
N ASN A 233 -13.61 -16.36 -21.01
CA ASN A 233 -14.70 -15.54 -20.48
C ASN A 233 -14.94 -14.27 -21.32
N GLY A 234 -14.20 -14.09 -22.41
CA GLY A 234 -14.31 -12.98 -23.33
C GLY A 234 -15.34 -13.20 -24.42
N THR A 235 -15.52 -12.19 -25.26
CA THR A 235 -16.48 -12.18 -26.38
C THR A 235 -15.86 -12.55 -27.73
N ALA A 236 -14.54 -12.66 -27.82
CA ALA A 236 -13.79 -13.04 -29.01
C ALA A 236 -13.05 -14.37 -28.81
N PRO A 237 -12.80 -15.16 -29.87
CA PRO A 237 -11.96 -16.35 -29.76
C PRO A 237 -10.52 -15.97 -29.40
N LEU A 238 -9.87 -16.82 -28.60
CA LEU A 238 -8.50 -16.59 -28.11
C LEU A 238 -7.56 -17.69 -28.59
N SER A 239 -6.30 -17.35 -28.86
CA SER A 239 -5.23 -18.31 -29.18
C SER A 239 -4.40 -18.62 -27.94
N VAL A 240 -4.43 -19.87 -27.49
CA VAL A 240 -3.72 -20.33 -26.28
C VAL A 240 -2.50 -21.14 -26.67
N VAL A 241 -1.33 -20.75 -26.15
CA VAL A 241 -0.06 -21.45 -26.31
C VAL A 241 0.46 -21.84 -24.93
N LEU A 242 0.85 -23.11 -24.78
CA LEU A 242 1.61 -23.57 -23.63
C LEU A 242 3.09 -23.59 -24.00
N GLN A 243 3.91 -22.95 -23.18
CA GLN A 243 5.36 -23.08 -23.23
C GLN A 243 5.86 -23.75 -21.96
N VAL A 244 6.91 -24.57 -22.06
CA VAL A 244 7.62 -25.08 -20.89
C VAL A 244 9.11 -24.92 -21.15
N ASP A 245 9.79 -24.24 -20.21
CA ASP A 245 11.18 -23.78 -20.33
C ASP A 245 11.46 -22.98 -21.62
N GLY A 246 10.44 -22.23 -22.07
CA GLY A 246 10.50 -21.40 -23.28
C GLY A 246 10.20 -22.14 -24.59
N GLU A 247 10.04 -23.47 -24.57
CA GLU A 247 9.66 -24.25 -25.74
C GLU A 247 8.13 -24.42 -25.81
N GLN A 248 7.54 -24.17 -26.97
CA GLN A 248 6.12 -24.36 -27.19
C GLN A 248 5.76 -25.84 -27.30
N ILE A 249 4.74 -26.27 -26.52
CA ILE A 249 4.30 -27.66 -26.48
C ILE A 249 3.10 -27.88 -27.42
N GLY A 250 3.41 -28.32 -28.64
CA GLY A 250 2.45 -28.57 -29.72
C GLY A 250 1.76 -27.30 -30.25
N PRO A 251 0.70 -27.42 -31.07
CA PRO A 251 0.10 -26.27 -31.74
C PRO A 251 -0.66 -25.36 -30.77
N ALA A 252 -0.86 -24.10 -31.18
CA ALA A 252 -1.76 -23.18 -30.50
C ALA A 252 -3.21 -23.68 -30.56
N VAL A 253 -3.97 -23.49 -29.49
CA VAL A 253 -5.37 -23.91 -29.38
C VAL A 253 -6.26 -22.68 -29.48
N SER A 254 -7.22 -22.70 -30.41
CA SER A 254 -8.24 -21.65 -30.49
C SER A 254 -9.39 -21.97 -29.54
N VAL A 255 -9.61 -21.14 -28.53
CA VAL A 255 -10.71 -21.29 -27.56
C VAL A 255 -11.81 -20.29 -27.92
N ALA A 256 -12.97 -20.79 -28.35
CA ALA A 256 -14.11 -19.95 -28.69
C ALA A 256 -14.64 -19.17 -27.47
N SER A 257 -15.32 -18.05 -27.72
CA SER A 257 -15.94 -17.25 -26.66
C SER A 257 -16.92 -18.08 -25.83
N GLY A 258 -16.82 -17.99 -24.51
CA GLY A 258 -17.71 -18.68 -23.56
C GLY A 258 -17.48 -20.19 -23.45
N THR A 259 -16.46 -20.76 -24.10
CA THR A 259 -16.17 -22.20 -24.04
C THR A 259 -14.98 -22.51 -23.15
N THR A 260 -14.86 -23.80 -22.79
CA THR A 260 -13.72 -24.33 -22.04
C THR A 260 -13.06 -25.43 -22.86
N GLU A 261 -11.76 -25.31 -23.08
CA GLU A 261 -10.94 -26.33 -23.73
C GLU A 261 -10.04 -26.99 -22.69
N SER A 262 -9.76 -28.28 -22.87
CA SER A 262 -8.87 -29.05 -22.00
C SER A 262 -7.84 -29.80 -22.83
N ARG A 263 -6.60 -29.82 -22.36
CA ARG A 263 -5.49 -30.46 -23.02
C ARG A 263 -4.64 -31.24 -22.02
N THR A 264 -4.31 -32.47 -22.40
CA THR A 264 -3.32 -33.28 -21.69
C THR A 264 -1.94 -33.00 -22.29
N ILE A 265 -0.94 -32.93 -21.43
CA ILE A 265 0.45 -32.65 -21.76
C ILE A 265 1.25 -33.88 -21.34
N ASP A 266 2.01 -34.44 -22.26
CA ASP A 266 3.02 -35.44 -21.90
C ASP A 266 4.14 -34.74 -21.14
N ALA A 267 4.27 -35.05 -19.85
CA ALA A 267 5.28 -34.45 -18.99
C ALA A 267 6.50 -35.36 -18.79
N SER A 268 6.58 -36.49 -19.51
CA SER A 268 7.60 -37.53 -19.27
C SER A 268 9.04 -37.00 -19.43
N ARG A 269 9.25 -36.01 -20.30
CA ARG A 269 10.57 -35.40 -20.49
C ARG A 269 11.08 -34.58 -19.30
N TRP A 270 10.20 -34.26 -18.35
CA TRP A 270 10.51 -33.53 -17.12
C TRP A 270 10.38 -34.39 -15.88
N GLU A 271 10.28 -35.71 -16.03
CA GLU A 271 10.41 -36.62 -14.88
C GLU A 271 11.69 -36.28 -14.10
N ASP A 272 11.55 -36.14 -12.79
CA ASP A 272 12.61 -35.80 -11.84
C ASP A 272 13.31 -34.46 -12.08
N GLN A 273 12.70 -33.58 -12.89
CA GLN A 273 13.23 -32.27 -13.24
C GLN A 273 12.25 -31.16 -12.92
N THR A 274 12.78 -30.05 -12.40
CA THR A 274 12.00 -28.83 -12.22
C THR A 274 11.94 -28.04 -13.52
N ALA A 275 10.73 -27.74 -13.98
CA ALA A 275 10.47 -26.97 -15.19
C ALA A 275 9.51 -25.80 -14.94
N THR A 276 9.58 -24.77 -15.79
CA THR A 276 8.70 -23.60 -15.74
C THR A 276 7.70 -23.64 -16.90
N ALA A 277 6.43 -23.88 -16.59
CA ALA A 277 5.35 -23.84 -17.57
C ALA A 277 4.70 -22.44 -17.61
N ARG A 278 4.53 -21.87 -18.80
CA ARG A 278 3.87 -20.58 -19.06
C ARG A 278 2.69 -20.77 -19.99
N VAL A 279 1.55 -20.19 -19.64
CA VAL A 279 0.37 -20.14 -20.52
C VAL A 279 0.30 -18.76 -21.13
N LEU A 280 0.38 -18.71 -22.46
CA LEU A 280 0.25 -17.50 -23.25
C LEU A 280 -1.13 -17.47 -23.91
N VAL A 281 -1.81 -16.34 -23.84
CA VAL A 281 -3.09 -16.10 -24.53
C VAL A 281 -2.90 -14.89 -25.43
N ASP A 282 -3.08 -15.11 -26.73
CA ASP A 282 -2.77 -14.14 -27.80
C ASP A 282 -1.36 -13.54 -27.68
N GLY A 283 -0.40 -14.36 -27.23
CA GLY A 283 1.00 -13.97 -27.05
C GLY A 283 1.34 -13.33 -25.69
N VAL A 284 0.34 -13.05 -24.84
CA VAL A 284 0.54 -12.48 -23.50
C VAL A 284 0.61 -13.59 -22.47
N VAL A 285 1.64 -13.59 -21.61
CA VAL A 285 1.75 -14.56 -20.50
C VAL A 285 0.70 -14.23 -19.44
N VAL A 286 -0.24 -15.15 -19.22
CA VAL A 286 -1.35 -14.97 -18.27
C VAL A 286 -1.22 -15.87 -17.04
N ALA A 287 -0.40 -16.93 -17.09
CA ALA A 287 -0.10 -17.78 -15.95
C ALA A 287 1.31 -18.39 -16.06
N THR A 288 1.97 -18.59 -14.92
CA THR A 288 3.26 -19.28 -14.80
C THR A 288 3.18 -20.30 -13.66
N TYR A 289 3.68 -21.51 -13.90
CA TYR A 289 3.69 -22.63 -12.96
C TYR A 289 5.10 -23.22 -12.88
N THR A 290 5.50 -23.66 -11.70
CA THR A 290 6.70 -24.47 -11.49
C THR A 290 6.28 -25.91 -11.24
N VAL A 291 6.87 -26.85 -11.97
CA VAL A 291 6.45 -28.24 -11.98
C VAL A 291 7.66 -29.14 -11.79
N THR A 292 7.53 -30.16 -10.95
CA THR A 292 8.55 -31.20 -10.73
C THR A 292 7.80 -32.53 -10.66
N PRO A 293 7.41 -33.12 -11.80
CA PRO A 293 6.72 -34.39 -11.76
C PRO A 293 7.70 -35.50 -11.36
N ASP A 294 7.31 -36.27 -10.34
CA ASP A 294 8.01 -37.46 -9.86
C ASP A 294 7.00 -38.61 -9.86
N CYS A 295 7.15 -39.50 -10.85
CA CYS A 295 6.23 -40.62 -11.08
C CYS A 295 6.88 -41.98 -10.85
N GLN A 296 8.11 -42.00 -10.34
CA GLN A 296 8.70 -43.23 -9.84
C GLN A 296 8.15 -43.53 -8.44
N HIS A 297 8.03 -44.82 -8.12
CA HIS A 297 7.62 -45.22 -6.78
C HIS A 297 8.75 -44.79 -5.82
N PRO A 298 8.45 -44.13 -4.69
CA PRO A 298 9.51 -43.64 -3.81
C PRO A 298 10.44 -44.78 -3.40
N VAL A 299 11.72 -44.69 -3.77
CA VAL A 299 12.72 -45.71 -3.52
C VAL A 299 13.41 -45.41 -2.19
N ALA A 300 13.19 -46.28 -1.21
CA ALA A 300 13.93 -46.24 0.04
C ALA A 300 15.41 -46.64 -0.17
N ARG A 301 16.33 -45.92 0.47
CA ARG A 301 17.76 -46.27 0.51
C ARG A 301 18.23 -46.35 1.97
N PRO A 302 17.92 -47.44 2.67
CA PRO A 302 18.22 -47.55 4.09
C PRO A 302 19.72 -47.78 4.34
N ALA A 303 20.26 -47.03 5.29
CA ALA A 303 21.65 -47.10 5.74
C ALA A 303 21.71 -47.17 7.28
N ALA A 304 22.72 -47.86 7.81
CA ALA A 304 22.92 -47.98 9.25
C ALA A 304 24.40 -48.00 9.63
N ARG A 305 24.72 -47.48 10.82
CA ARG A 305 26.07 -47.47 11.42
C ARG A 305 25.99 -47.80 12.91
N ILE A 306 26.94 -48.62 13.39
CA ILE A 306 27.07 -48.98 14.81
C ILE A 306 28.37 -48.39 15.37
N GLY A 307 28.26 -47.46 16.31
CA GLY A 307 29.37 -46.80 17.00
C GLY A 307 30.15 -47.74 17.93
N GLY A 308 31.26 -47.23 18.46
CA GLY A 308 31.99 -47.90 19.54
C GLY A 308 31.18 -47.93 20.84
N ALA A 309 31.60 -48.76 21.80
CA ALA A 309 31.07 -48.67 23.16
C ALA A 309 31.78 -47.57 23.95
N VAL A 310 31.01 -46.79 24.72
CA VAL A 310 31.49 -45.75 25.63
C VAL A 310 31.19 -46.18 27.06
N CYS A 311 32.16 -45.99 27.96
CA CYS A 311 32.06 -46.27 29.40
C CYS A 311 32.37 -45.00 30.20
N PRO A 312 31.76 -44.74 31.38
CA PRO A 312 30.46 -45.20 31.92
C PRO A 312 29.33 -44.14 31.77
N PRO A 313 28.04 -44.52 31.67
CA PRO A 313 27.52 -45.89 31.60
C PRO A 313 27.78 -46.54 30.24
N LEU A 314 27.88 -47.86 30.23
CA LEU A 314 28.21 -48.61 29.03
C LEU A 314 27.07 -48.57 27.98
N ARG A 315 27.33 -47.86 26.88
CA ARG A 315 26.37 -47.65 25.79
C ARG A 315 27.07 -47.70 24.43
N THR A 316 26.33 -48.07 23.39
CA THR A 316 26.74 -47.84 21.99
C THR A 316 25.67 -47.01 21.28
N THR A 317 26.04 -46.36 20.18
CA THR A 317 25.10 -45.63 19.33
C THR A 317 24.85 -46.39 18.04
N VAL A 318 23.61 -46.36 17.57
CA VAL A 318 23.22 -46.88 16.26
C VAL A 318 22.58 -45.74 15.48
N THR A 319 23.25 -45.29 14.42
CA THR A 319 22.72 -44.26 13.52
C THR A 319 22.04 -44.94 12.34
N LEU A 320 20.81 -44.53 12.04
CA LEU A 320 19.93 -45.06 11.01
C LEU A 320 19.55 -43.91 10.08
N ALA A 321 19.60 -44.12 8.77
CA ALA A 321 19.24 -43.10 7.79
C ALA A 321 18.45 -43.74 6.64
N ASN A 322 17.46 -43.01 6.11
CA ASN A 322 16.85 -43.34 4.83
C ASN A 322 17.33 -42.31 3.80
N ASP A 323 18.37 -42.61 3.05
CA ASP A 323 18.94 -41.72 2.02
C ASP A 323 18.16 -41.79 0.69
N GLY A 324 16.93 -42.33 0.73
CA GLY A 324 16.03 -42.50 -0.40
C GLY A 324 15.23 -41.23 -0.72
N ASP A 325 14.24 -41.37 -1.61
CA ASP A 325 13.41 -40.25 -2.04
C ASP A 325 12.61 -39.68 -0.87
N PRO A 326 12.36 -38.35 -0.77
CA PRO A 326 11.67 -37.74 0.38
C PRO A 326 10.31 -38.37 0.72
N ALA A 327 9.61 -38.91 -0.29
CA ALA A 327 8.34 -39.60 -0.11
C ALA A 327 8.46 -41.09 0.32
N SER A 328 9.68 -41.66 0.28
CA SER A 328 9.95 -43.03 0.73
C SER A 328 9.95 -43.11 2.26
N THR A 329 9.58 -44.27 2.81
CA THR A 329 9.56 -44.49 4.27
C THR A 329 10.20 -45.81 4.64
N VAL A 330 10.98 -45.82 5.74
CA VAL A 330 11.60 -47.04 6.29
C VAL A 330 11.42 -47.10 7.80
N VAL A 331 11.13 -48.29 8.31
CA VAL A 331 11.16 -48.60 9.74
C VAL A 331 12.30 -49.59 10.01
N PHE A 332 13.24 -49.20 10.87
CA PHE A 332 14.41 -50.01 11.20
C PHE A 332 14.16 -50.85 12.46
N PHE A 333 14.84 -51.99 12.56
CA PHE A 333 14.96 -52.79 13.78
C PHE A 333 16.40 -52.76 14.31
N ILE A 334 16.54 -52.89 15.63
CA ILE A 334 17.81 -53.12 16.32
C ILE A 334 17.69 -54.39 17.16
N ARG A 335 18.61 -55.33 17.00
CA ARG A 335 18.72 -56.56 17.80
C ARG A 335 20.02 -56.57 18.59
N VAL A 336 20.00 -57.20 19.77
CA VAL A 336 21.21 -57.48 20.56
C VAL A 336 21.19 -58.95 20.98
N ASN A 337 22.18 -59.73 20.52
CA ASN A 337 22.22 -61.19 20.63
C ASN A 337 20.89 -61.83 20.20
N ASP A 338 20.48 -61.57 18.96
CA ASP A 338 19.24 -62.05 18.32
C ASP A 338 17.92 -61.59 18.95
N ARG A 339 17.96 -60.79 20.03
CA ARG A 339 16.76 -60.28 20.69
C ARG A 339 16.42 -58.87 20.19
N PRO A 340 15.18 -58.62 19.72
CA PRO A 340 14.77 -57.28 19.33
C PRO A 340 14.80 -56.37 20.57
N VAL A 341 15.54 -55.27 20.47
CA VAL A 341 15.66 -54.28 21.54
C VAL A 341 14.82 -53.06 21.22
N GLN A 342 14.82 -52.61 19.95
CA GLN A 342 14.10 -51.41 19.56
C GLN A 342 13.70 -51.44 18.08
N ARG A 343 12.64 -50.69 17.74
CA ARG A 343 12.29 -50.29 16.37
C ARG A 343 12.30 -48.77 16.29
N SER A 344 12.75 -48.21 15.17
CA SER A 344 12.67 -46.77 14.94
C SER A 344 11.23 -46.33 14.68
N ALA A 345 10.96 -45.02 14.76
CA ALA A 345 9.82 -44.45 14.02
C ALA A 345 10.08 -44.58 12.51
N ALA A 346 9.04 -44.37 11.70
CA ALA A 346 9.21 -44.26 10.25
C ALA A 346 10.13 -43.07 9.95
N LEU A 347 11.20 -43.33 9.19
CA LEU A 347 12.10 -42.30 8.65
C LEU A 347 11.73 -42.05 7.19
N TYR A 348 11.47 -40.80 6.84
CA TYR A 348 11.24 -40.37 5.46
C TYR A 348 12.57 -40.22 4.72
N GLY A 349 12.56 -40.13 3.39
CA GLY A 349 13.80 -39.90 2.64
C GLY A 349 14.50 -38.60 3.05
N GLY A 350 15.81 -38.69 3.29
CA GLY A 350 16.63 -37.63 3.86
C GLY A 350 16.66 -37.60 5.39
N ASP A 351 15.82 -38.36 6.08
CA ASP A 351 15.83 -38.42 7.55
C ASP A 351 16.94 -39.33 8.08
N ALA A 352 17.50 -38.93 9.23
CA ALA A 352 18.39 -39.77 10.03
C ALA A 352 18.05 -39.68 11.52
N THR A 353 18.28 -40.77 12.25
CA THR A 353 18.14 -40.82 13.71
C THR A 353 19.27 -41.60 14.34
N THR A 354 19.62 -41.26 15.58
CA THR A 354 20.62 -42.01 16.36
C THR A 354 19.97 -42.55 17.63
N ILE A 355 20.05 -43.86 17.81
CA ILE A 355 19.51 -44.58 18.96
C ILE A 355 20.67 -45.00 19.86
N VAL A 356 20.53 -44.75 21.15
CA VAL A 356 21.50 -45.18 22.17
C VAL A 356 21.07 -46.54 22.72
N VAL A 357 21.89 -47.55 22.53
CA VAL A 357 21.65 -48.91 23.01
C VAL A 357 22.41 -49.12 24.33
N ASP A 358 21.65 -49.42 25.38
CA ASP A 358 22.21 -49.77 26.68
C ASP A 358 22.79 -51.19 26.63
N LEU A 359 24.08 -51.29 26.91
CA LEU A 359 24.80 -52.56 26.94
C LEU A 359 25.16 -53.00 28.37
N ALA A 360 24.77 -52.28 29.42
CA ALA A 360 25.22 -52.51 30.80
C ALA A 360 25.02 -53.96 31.28
N ARG A 361 23.96 -54.63 30.82
CA ARG A 361 23.68 -56.05 31.12
C ARG A 361 24.71 -57.04 30.55
N PHE A 362 25.59 -56.58 29.67
CA PHE A 362 26.64 -57.37 29.03
C PHE A 362 28.04 -57.06 29.59
N GLU A 363 28.16 -56.33 30.72
CA GLU A 363 29.45 -56.03 31.34
C GLU A 363 30.30 -57.30 31.52
N GLY A 364 31.55 -57.24 31.03
CA GLY A 364 32.50 -58.36 31.05
C GLY A 364 32.26 -59.43 29.97
N ARG A 365 31.31 -59.25 29.05
CA ARG A 365 30.97 -60.20 27.96
C ARG A 365 31.07 -59.53 26.59
N SER A 366 30.78 -60.26 25.51
CA SER A 366 30.58 -59.64 24.19
C SER A 366 29.08 -59.46 23.94
N ALA A 367 28.71 -58.36 23.28
CA ALA A 367 27.38 -58.11 22.75
C ALA A 367 27.44 -58.04 21.23
N HIS A 368 26.62 -58.82 20.54
CA HIS A 368 26.41 -58.74 19.09
C HIS A 368 25.22 -57.83 18.82
N VAL A 369 25.44 -56.73 18.12
CA VAL A 369 24.42 -55.71 17.82
C VAL A 369 24.16 -55.74 16.32
N GLU A 370 22.90 -55.82 15.92
CA GLU A 370 22.46 -55.79 14.52
C GLU A 370 21.47 -54.64 14.30
N ALA A 371 21.53 -54.01 13.12
CA ALA A 371 20.53 -53.08 12.64
C ALA A 371 20.11 -53.42 11.20
N GLY A 372 18.81 -53.28 10.91
CA GLY A 372 18.24 -53.67 9.62
C GLY A 372 16.83 -53.13 9.39
N TYR A 373 16.20 -53.53 8.29
CA TYR A 373 14.82 -53.18 7.90
C TYR A 373 14.16 -54.38 7.20
N ASP A 374 12.83 -54.57 7.28
CA ASP A 374 12.08 -55.66 6.62
C ASP A 374 12.82 -57.02 6.63
N ASP A 375 13.28 -57.42 7.82
CA ASP A 375 14.08 -58.64 8.08
C ASP A 375 15.44 -58.73 7.39
N THR A 376 15.86 -57.73 6.62
CA THR A 376 17.19 -57.57 6.03
C THR A 376 18.13 -56.90 7.02
N VAL A 377 19.24 -57.54 7.35
CA VAL A 377 20.31 -56.96 8.18
C VAL A 377 21.20 -56.06 7.31
N LEU A 378 21.31 -54.79 7.69
CA LEU A 378 22.16 -53.80 7.01
C LEU A 378 23.58 -53.81 7.56
N ILE A 379 23.72 -53.93 8.88
CA ILE A 379 24.99 -53.92 9.59
C ILE A 379 24.88 -54.74 10.87
N ASP A 380 25.96 -55.46 11.19
CA ASP A 380 26.15 -56.12 12.48
C ASP A 380 27.55 -55.83 13.05
N ARG A 381 27.67 -55.84 14.38
CA ARG A 381 28.94 -55.59 15.07
C ARG A 381 28.99 -56.35 16.39
N THR A 382 30.07 -57.10 16.60
CA THR A 382 30.40 -57.66 17.92
C THR A 382 31.22 -56.66 18.72
N ILE A 383 30.69 -56.22 19.85
CA ILE A 383 31.32 -55.28 20.77
C ILE A 383 31.80 -56.04 22.00
N ARG A 384 33.12 -55.99 22.28
CA ARG A 384 33.64 -56.47 23.56
C ARG A 384 33.34 -55.44 24.64
N VAL A 385 32.62 -55.87 25.66
CA VAL A 385 32.18 -55.01 26.73
C VAL A 385 33.11 -55.15 27.93
N ARG A 386 34.01 -54.17 28.10
CA ARG A 386 34.79 -54.02 29.33
C ARG A 386 34.97 -52.53 29.61
N CYS A 387 34.35 -52.05 30.68
CA CYS A 387 34.75 -50.77 31.24
C CYS A 387 36.02 -50.99 32.08
N PRO A 388 37.04 -50.12 31.96
CA PRO A 388 38.11 -50.08 32.95
C PRO A 388 37.45 -49.91 34.31
N ALA A 389 37.77 -50.78 35.27
CA ALA A 389 37.38 -50.52 36.65
C ALA A 389 37.95 -49.14 37.00
N ASP A 390 37.10 -48.23 37.48
CA ASP A 390 37.57 -46.99 38.08
C ASP A 390 38.62 -47.40 39.11
N THR A 391 39.89 -47.19 38.77
CA THR A 391 40.99 -47.35 39.70
C THR A 391 40.89 -46.11 40.58
N GLY A 392 39.90 -46.13 41.48
CA GLY A 392 39.70 -45.11 42.48
C GLY A 392 41.05 -44.86 43.13
N GLY A 393 41.58 -43.66 42.89
CA GLY A 393 42.80 -43.21 43.51
C GLY A 393 42.60 -43.23 45.02
N ASP A 394 43.01 -44.32 45.64
CA ASP A 394 43.14 -44.44 47.08
C ASP A 394 44.29 -43.50 47.47
N THR A 395 43.94 -42.33 47.98
CA THR A 395 44.87 -41.33 48.48
C THR A 395 45.65 -41.91 49.64
N GLY A 396 46.87 -42.40 49.34
CA GLY A 396 47.78 -43.02 50.29
C GLY A 396 48.01 -42.17 51.54
N THR A 397 47.66 -42.75 52.69
CA THR A 397 48.06 -42.28 54.01
C THR A 397 49.52 -42.70 54.25
N TYR A 398 50.47 -41.76 54.14
CA TYR A 398 51.87 -41.99 54.50
C TYR A 398 52.04 -41.79 56.01
N ALA A 399 52.25 -42.88 56.74
CA ALA A 399 52.78 -42.86 58.11
C ALA A 399 54.05 -43.71 58.15
N GLY A 400 55.20 -43.04 58.33
CA GLY A 400 56.49 -43.70 58.51
C GLY A 400 57.39 -42.85 59.40
N GLY A 401 57.45 -43.20 60.69
CA GLY A 401 58.42 -42.70 61.66
C GLY A 401 59.84 -43.16 61.33
N GLY A 402 60.81 -42.28 61.61
CA GLY A 402 62.19 -42.39 61.15
C GLY A 402 63.16 -43.17 62.03
N THR A 403 64.43 -43.13 61.63
CA THR A 403 65.61 -42.74 62.41
C THR A 403 66.82 -42.61 61.45
N GLY A 404 67.81 -41.81 61.86
CA GLY A 404 68.87 -41.18 61.05
C GLY A 404 69.85 -42.10 60.32
N GLY A 405 70.82 -41.61 59.56
CA GLY A 405 71.35 -40.26 59.41
C GLY A 405 72.66 -40.31 58.60
N ASP A 406 73.03 -39.13 58.09
CA ASP A 406 74.35 -38.68 57.64
C ASP A 406 74.91 -39.01 56.23
N SER A 407 75.48 -37.94 55.68
CA SER A 407 76.57 -37.85 54.67
C SER A 407 76.16 -37.97 53.20
N ALA A 408 76.05 -36.86 52.47
CA ALA A 408 77.12 -36.04 51.89
C ALA A 408 77.66 -36.57 50.54
N GLY A 409 77.34 -35.79 49.48
CA GLY A 409 78.34 -35.36 48.50
C GLY A 409 78.57 -36.22 47.25
N GLY A 410 78.34 -35.60 46.09
CA GLY A 410 79.36 -35.56 45.04
C GLY A 410 79.03 -36.24 43.70
N GLY A 411 79.35 -35.51 42.62
CA GLY A 411 79.57 -36.04 41.26
C GLY A 411 78.44 -35.69 40.29
N SER A 412 78.46 -34.61 39.51
CA SER A 412 79.35 -34.21 38.40
C SER A 412 79.44 -35.21 37.24
N ASP A 413 78.87 -34.78 36.10
CA ASP A 413 79.25 -35.02 34.71
C ASP A 413 79.37 -36.46 34.17
N THR A 414 78.63 -36.77 33.11
CA THR A 414 79.14 -36.86 31.72
C THR A 414 78.14 -37.58 30.79
N GLY A 415 78.08 -37.11 29.52
CA GLY A 415 77.82 -37.87 28.27
C GLY A 415 76.53 -38.70 28.19
N GLY A 416 75.58 -38.44 27.28
CA GLY A 416 75.79 -38.41 25.83
C GLY A 416 75.62 -39.82 25.24
N GLY A 417 74.48 -40.08 24.57
CA GLY A 417 74.36 -41.27 23.69
C GLY A 417 72.97 -41.89 23.55
N SER A 418 72.27 -41.50 22.48
CA SER A 418 71.49 -42.35 21.56
C SER A 418 70.42 -43.33 22.09
N GLY A 419 69.16 -43.02 21.73
CA GLY A 419 68.29 -43.93 20.98
C GLY A 419 67.46 -44.97 21.76
N GLY A 420 66.14 -44.94 21.57
CA GLY A 420 65.24 -46.02 21.97
C GLY A 420 63.78 -45.59 21.95
N GLY A 421 62.99 -46.20 21.06
CA GLY A 421 61.59 -45.88 20.84
C GLY A 421 60.66 -46.20 22.00
N GLY A 422 59.49 -45.57 21.99
CA GLY A 422 58.36 -45.86 22.88
C GLY A 422 57.08 -45.88 22.06
N ALA A 423 56.48 -47.06 21.99
CA ALA A 423 55.20 -47.32 21.36
C ALA A 423 54.04 -46.75 22.19
N GLY A 424 53.17 -45.98 21.55
CA GLY A 424 51.81 -45.69 22.00
C GLY A 424 50.86 -45.99 20.85
N GLY A 425 50.13 -47.11 20.93
CA GLY A 425 49.19 -47.53 19.90
C GLY A 425 47.83 -46.87 20.10
N GLU A 426 47.53 -45.87 19.26
CA GLU A 426 46.17 -45.43 18.96
C GLU A 426 45.47 -46.47 18.08
N ILE A 427 44.24 -46.83 18.45
CA ILE A 427 43.34 -47.59 17.58
C ILE A 427 42.58 -46.57 16.73
N ALA A 428 43.05 -46.36 15.50
CA ALA A 428 42.31 -45.66 14.47
C ALA A 428 41.40 -46.66 13.72
N ASP A 429 40.12 -46.32 13.59
CA ASP A 429 39.35 -46.51 12.35
C ASP A 429 38.03 -45.75 12.47
N GLU A 430 38.05 -44.50 12.01
CA GLU A 430 36.87 -43.66 11.85
C GLU A 430 36.72 -43.38 10.35
N ALA A 431 35.87 -44.17 9.68
CA ALA A 431 35.43 -43.82 8.33
C ALA A 431 34.43 -42.64 8.45
N ALA A 432 34.86 -41.44 8.08
CA ALA A 432 33.99 -40.28 7.97
C ALA A 432 32.95 -40.49 6.84
N LEU A 433 31.69 -40.09 7.07
CA LEU A 433 30.71 -39.92 6.00
C LEU A 433 31.01 -38.59 5.26
N PRO A 434 30.71 -38.48 3.96
CA PRO A 434 30.76 -37.19 3.28
C PRO A 434 29.77 -36.22 3.95
N SER A 435 30.24 -35.00 4.23
CA SER A 435 29.40 -33.92 4.75
C SER A 435 28.31 -33.59 3.72
N VAL A 436 27.05 -33.85 4.05
CA VAL A 436 25.92 -33.37 3.26
C VAL A 436 25.72 -31.89 3.59
N GLY A 437 25.85 -31.05 2.57
CA GLY A 437 25.73 -29.60 2.68
C GLY A 437 24.35 -29.19 3.18
N SER A 438 24.31 -28.60 4.36
CA SER A 438 23.14 -27.92 4.92
C SER A 438 22.99 -26.56 4.25
N GLY A 439 22.38 -26.56 3.06
CA GLY A 439 22.04 -25.36 2.32
C GLY A 439 20.56 -25.34 1.96
N VAL A 440 19.69 -24.99 2.91
CA VAL A 440 18.31 -24.57 2.60
C VAL A 440 18.00 -23.28 3.37
N PRO A 441 17.61 -22.19 2.69
CA PRO A 441 17.20 -20.96 3.33
C PRO A 441 15.80 -21.13 3.93
N SER A 442 15.66 -20.71 5.18
CA SER A 442 14.38 -20.61 5.89
C SER A 442 13.62 -19.38 5.38
N GLY A 443 12.91 -19.56 4.26
CA GLY A 443 11.88 -18.63 3.77
C GLY A 443 10.50 -19.23 4.01
N GLY A 444 9.82 -18.78 5.06
CA GLY A 444 8.48 -19.24 5.40
C GLY A 444 7.44 -18.87 4.35
N VAL A 445 6.72 -19.86 3.83
CA VAL A 445 5.48 -19.68 3.08
C VAL A 445 4.36 -20.38 3.85
N LEU A 446 3.41 -19.59 4.33
CA LEU A 446 2.15 -20.01 4.94
C LEU A 446 1.27 -20.69 3.88
N LEU A 447 1.12 -22.01 3.98
CA LEU A 447 0.06 -22.75 3.28
C LEU A 447 -1.24 -22.60 4.07
N GLY A 448 -2.11 -21.70 3.61
CA GLY A 448 -3.51 -21.62 4.04
C GLY A 448 -4.31 -22.78 3.45
N ALA A 449 -4.73 -23.71 4.29
CA ALA A 449 -5.69 -24.75 3.94
C ALA A 449 -7.10 -24.11 3.80
N GLY A 450 -7.57 -24.00 2.56
CA GLY A 450 -8.94 -23.58 2.24
C GLY A 450 -9.93 -24.73 2.44
N LEU A 451 -10.77 -24.59 3.47
CA LEU A 451 -11.93 -25.45 3.73
C LEU A 451 -13.01 -25.20 2.66
N LEU A 452 -13.38 -26.23 1.90
CA LEU A 452 -14.55 -26.21 1.01
C LEU A 452 -15.84 -26.37 1.85
N ALA A 453 -16.55 -25.27 2.07
CA ALA A 453 -17.90 -25.28 2.60
C ALA A 453 -18.92 -25.42 1.44
N ALA A 454 -19.64 -26.54 1.42
CA ALA A 454 -20.76 -26.77 0.52
C ALA A 454 -21.97 -25.93 0.98
N GLY A 455 -22.28 -24.86 0.24
CA GLY A 455 -23.49 -24.06 0.42
C GLY A 455 -24.66 -24.63 -0.39
N ALA A 456 -25.66 -25.17 0.30
CA ALA A 456 -26.94 -25.54 -0.28
C ALA A 456 -27.76 -24.28 -0.63
N VAL A 457 -28.10 -24.11 -1.90
CA VAL A 457 -29.00 -23.05 -2.38
C VAL A 457 -30.44 -23.47 -2.11
N LEU A 458 -31.10 -22.77 -1.20
CA LEU A 458 -32.53 -22.89 -0.92
C LEU A 458 -33.31 -21.96 -1.87
N THR A 459 -33.95 -22.52 -2.90
CA THR A 459 -34.91 -21.79 -3.74
C THR A 459 -36.24 -21.63 -3.02
N LEU A 460 -36.54 -20.41 -2.54
CA LEU A 460 -37.87 -20.00 -2.10
C LEU A 460 -38.70 -19.53 -3.30
N ALA A 461 -39.67 -20.34 -3.70
CA ALA A 461 -40.71 -19.96 -4.65
C ALA A 461 -41.77 -19.10 -3.94
N GLY A 462 -41.76 -17.80 -4.23
CA GLY A 462 -42.80 -16.86 -3.79
C GLY A 462 -44.01 -16.89 -4.73
N LEU A 463 -45.08 -17.56 -4.31
CA LEU A 463 -46.43 -17.42 -4.86
C LEU A 463 -47.02 -16.07 -4.41
N ARG A 464 -47.33 -15.17 -5.35
CA ARG A 464 -48.26 -14.05 -5.13
C ARG A 464 -49.31 -14.03 -6.24
N THR A 465 -50.49 -14.51 -5.90
CA THR A 465 -51.72 -14.39 -6.68
C THR A 465 -52.39 -13.04 -6.36
N GLY A 466 -52.35 -12.11 -7.31
CA GLY A 466 -53.13 -10.86 -7.27
C GLY A 466 -54.42 -11.03 -8.07
N ARG A 467 -55.56 -11.04 -7.39
CA ARG A 467 -56.92 -11.10 -7.95
C ARG A 467 -57.45 -9.65 -8.10
N PRO A 468 -58.06 -9.25 -9.22
CA PRO A 468 -58.64 -7.91 -9.35
C PRO A 468 -60.07 -7.88 -8.78
N GLY A 469 -60.31 -6.95 -7.85
CA GLY A 469 -61.63 -6.62 -7.32
C GLY A 469 -62.18 -5.37 -7.98
N ARG A 470 -63.35 -5.50 -8.62
CA ARG A 470 -64.22 -4.40 -9.08
C ARG A 470 -64.67 -3.52 -7.90
N ARG A 471 -64.65 -2.21 -8.09
CA ARG A 471 -65.80 -1.30 -7.99
C ARG A 471 -65.50 -0.01 -8.72
#